data_AF-A0A959G1R8-F1
#
_entry.id   AF-A0A959G1R8-F1
#
_cell.length_a   1.000
_cell.length_b   1.000
_cell.length_c   1.000
_cell.angle_alpha   90.00
_cell.angle_beta   90.00
_cell.angle_gamma   90.00
#
_symmetry.space_group_name_H-M   'P 1'
#
loop_
_entity.id
_entity.type
_entity.pdbx_description
1 polymer ?
#
loop_
_entity_poly.entity_id
_entity_poly.type
_entity_poly.pdbx_seq_one_letter_code
_entity_poly.pdbx_strand_id
1 'polypeptide(L)'
;MAEEQSKKKPLMERLKHTYRMVIMNNETFEEIGSYRLTLLNVYIVLSMLVVVGSMIVLSLVVFTPLKRMIPGYGDVNLREELIALNEEVDSLGQKLQAEVSYSEALRRRLSGEVEKA
;
A
#
# COMPACT_ATOMS: atom_id res chain seq x y z
N MET A 1 45.92 -36.42 -4.62
CA MET A 1 45.03 -35.98 -3.53
C MET A 1 45.65 -34.72 -2.93
N ALA A 2 45.13 -33.55 -3.28
CA ALA A 2 45.55 -32.28 -2.70
C ALA A 2 44.27 -31.48 -2.45
N GLU A 3 43.74 -31.61 -1.24
CA GLU A 3 42.69 -30.71 -0.77
C GLU A 3 43.37 -29.42 -0.32
N GLU A 4 43.37 -28.41 -1.20
CA GLU A 4 43.67 -27.05 -0.82
C GLU A 4 42.59 -26.56 0.15
N GLN A 5 42.89 -26.65 1.45
CA GLN A 5 42.11 -26.00 2.48
C GLN A 5 42.26 -24.48 2.33
N SER A 6 41.38 -23.88 1.53
CA SER A 6 41.15 -22.45 1.48
C SER A 6 40.62 -22.00 2.84
N LYS A 7 41.54 -21.67 3.76
CA LYS A 7 41.26 -20.95 5.00
C LYS A 7 40.67 -19.59 4.63
N LYS A 8 39.35 -19.54 4.46
CA LYS A 8 38.59 -18.29 4.41
C LYS A 8 38.81 -17.59 5.74
N LYS A 9 39.74 -16.61 5.77
CA LYS A 9 39.93 -15.71 6.91
C LYS A 9 38.54 -15.17 7.31
N PRO A 10 38.21 -15.15 8.61
CA PRO A 10 36.86 -14.84 9.04
C PRO A 10 36.52 -13.42 8.61
N LEU A 11 35.44 -13.25 7.84
CA LEU A 11 34.95 -11.94 7.39
C LEU A 11 34.77 -10.96 8.57
N MET A 12 34.53 -11.47 9.78
CA MET A 12 34.49 -10.71 11.03
C MET A 12 35.77 -9.95 11.36
N GLU A 13 36.95 -10.45 10.97
CA GLU A 13 38.22 -9.76 11.21
C GLU A 13 38.37 -8.55 10.28
N ARG A 14 37.85 -8.66 9.04
CA ARG A 14 37.80 -7.56 8.08
C ARG A 14 36.85 -6.43 8.51
N LEU A 15 35.74 -6.76 9.17
CA LEU A 15 34.78 -5.75 9.67
C LEU A 15 35.30 -4.95 10.87
N LYS A 16 36.32 -5.44 11.58
CA LYS A 16 36.95 -4.74 12.72
C LYS A 16 38.09 -3.79 12.31
N HIS A 17 38.56 -3.84 11.06
CA HIS A 17 39.58 -2.89 10.61
C HIS A 17 39.03 -1.47 10.63
N THR A 18 39.74 -0.58 11.33
CA THR A 18 39.38 0.82 11.46
C THR A 18 39.96 1.58 10.27
N TYR A 19 39.11 1.92 9.31
CA TYR A 19 39.49 2.76 8.19
C TYR A 19 39.31 4.23 8.59
N ARG A 20 40.32 5.07 8.33
CA ARG A 20 40.23 6.53 8.54
C ARG A 20 39.90 7.17 7.20
N MET A 21 38.69 7.70 7.07
CA MET A 21 38.34 8.52 5.92
C MET A 21 38.65 9.98 6.30
N VAL A 22 39.55 10.59 5.54
CA VAL A 22 39.99 11.97 5.77
C VAL A 22 39.40 12.84 4.66
N ILE A 23 38.69 13.90 5.05
CA ILE A 23 38.20 14.91 4.12
C ILE A 23 39.17 16.10 4.18
N MET A 24 39.88 16.32 3.08
CA MET A 24 40.89 17.36 2.94
C MET A 24 40.42 18.44 1.96
N ASN A 25 40.75 19.69 2.25
CA ASN A 25 40.52 20.79 1.32
C ASN A 25 41.46 20.65 0.12
N ASN A 26 40.92 20.66 -1.11
CA ASN A 26 41.74 20.51 -2.31
C ASN A 26 42.66 21.73 -2.59
N GLU A 27 42.34 22.92 -2.07
CA GLU A 27 43.09 24.15 -2.34
C GLU A 27 44.17 24.42 -1.29
N THR A 28 43.87 24.19 -0.01
CA THR A 28 44.82 24.44 1.09
C THR A 28 45.46 23.19 1.67
N PHE A 29 45.06 21.99 1.23
CA PHE A 29 45.47 20.69 1.80
C PHE A 29 45.20 20.56 3.31
N GLU A 30 44.37 21.44 3.90
CA GLU A 30 44.00 21.37 5.30
C GLU A 30 42.95 20.29 5.55
N GLU A 31 43.10 19.56 6.65
CA GLU A 31 42.18 18.50 7.07
C GLU A 31 40.90 19.14 7.67
N ILE A 32 39.82 19.23 6.88
CA ILE A 32 38.57 19.91 7.31
C ILE A 32 37.77 19.04 8.30
N GLY A 33 37.99 17.71 8.27
CA GLY A 33 37.43 16.79 9.24
C GLY A 33 37.90 15.35 9.03
N SER A 34 38.30 14.69 10.12
CA SER A 34 38.60 13.25 10.11
C SER A 34 37.48 12.48 10.81
N TYR A 35 36.77 11.64 10.05
CA TYR A 35 35.78 10.74 10.62
C TYR A 35 36.32 9.31 10.63
N ARG A 36 36.31 8.67 11.80
CA ARG A 36 36.65 7.24 11.95
C ARG A 36 35.44 6.40 11.56
N LEU A 37 35.18 6.25 10.26
CA LEU A 37 34.15 5.35 9.77
C LEU A 37 34.68 3.92 9.71
N THR A 38 34.24 3.08 10.65
CA THR A 38 34.37 1.62 10.51
C THR A 38 33.32 1.12 9.51
N LEU A 39 33.58 0.01 8.80
CA LEU A 39 32.58 -0.62 7.92
C LEU A 39 31.26 -0.90 8.67
N LEU A 40 31.35 -1.21 9.97
CA LEU A 40 30.20 -1.39 10.85
C LEU A 40 29.37 -0.11 11.01
N ASN A 41 30.00 1.05 11.22
CA ASN A 41 29.24 2.29 11.40
C ASN A 41 28.53 2.72 10.10
N VAL A 42 29.19 2.54 8.95
CA VAL A 42 28.57 2.76 7.63
C VAL A 42 27.37 1.83 7.44
N TYR A 43 27.52 0.55 7.79
CA TYR A 43 26.43 -0.42 7.71
C TYR A 43 25.24 -0.05 8.62
N ILE A 44 25.51 0.41 9.84
CA ILE A 44 24.47 0.85 10.78
C ILE A 44 23.72 2.07 10.22
N VAL A 45 24.43 3.08 9.70
CA VAL A 45 23.80 4.27 9.11
C VAL A 45 22.95 3.90 7.89
N LEU A 46 23.48 3.04 7.01
CA LEU A 46 22.76 2.57 5.83
C LEU A 46 21.52 1.76 6.21
N SER A 47 21.66 0.85 7.17
CA SER A 47 20.55 0.05 7.69
C SER A 47 19.48 0.94 8.33
N MET A 48 19.87 1.94 9.10
CA MET A 48 18.92 2.89 9.69
C MET A 48 18.18 3.71 8.63
N LEU A 49 18.88 4.16 7.58
CA LEU A 49 18.26 4.83 6.43
C LEU A 49 17.20 3.96 5.75
N VAL A 50 17.50 2.68 5.54
CA VAL A 50 16.56 1.72 4.96
C VAL A 50 15.35 1.52 5.88
N VAL A 51 15.56 1.29 7.17
CA VAL A 51 14.47 1.08 8.13
C VAL A 51 13.56 2.31 8.21
N VAL A 52 14.15 3.51 8.31
CA VAL A 52 13.39 4.77 8.33
C VAL A 52 12.64 4.98 7.01
N GLY A 53 13.30 4.74 5.88
CA GLY A 53 12.66 4.81 4.56
C GLY A 53 11.49 3.84 4.42
N SER A 54 11.65 2.58 4.85
CA SER A 54 10.58 1.58 4.87
C SER A 54 9.44 1.99 5.79
N MET A 55 9.71 2.53 6.97
CA MET A 55 8.67 3.06 7.87
C MET A 55 7.89 4.20 7.22
N ILE A 56 8.57 5.13 6.54
CA ILE A 56 7.92 6.23 5.83
C ILE A 56 7.02 5.70 4.71
N VAL A 57 7.51 4.75 3.90
CA VAL A 57 6.72 4.13 2.82
C VAL A 57 5.51 3.39 3.38
N LEU A 58 5.67 2.60 4.44
CA LEU A 58 4.56 1.89 5.08
C LEU A 58 3.54 2.86 5.67
N SER A 59 4.00 3.92 6.34
CA SER A 59 3.16 4.99 6.86
C SER A 59 2.36 5.63 5.73
N LEU A 60 3.03 6.03 4.65
CA LEU A 60 2.38 6.56 3.46
C LEU A 60 1.34 5.58 2.89
N VAL A 61 1.64 4.28 2.78
CA VAL A 61 0.69 3.29 2.27
C VAL A 61 -0.54 3.13 3.18
N VAL A 62 -0.41 3.30 4.49
CA VAL A 62 -1.54 3.26 5.43
C VAL A 62 -2.38 4.55 5.37
N PHE A 63 -1.73 5.71 5.27
CA PHE A 63 -2.42 7.01 5.18
C PHE A 63 -3.00 7.29 3.78
N THR A 64 -2.44 6.69 2.73
CA THR A 64 -2.90 6.85 1.35
C THR A 64 -3.88 5.71 1.01
N PRO A 65 -5.04 5.97 0.38
CA PRO A 65 -6.06 4.94 0.14
C PRO A 65 -5.70 3.90 -0.95
N LEU A 66 -4.41 3.66 -1.24
CA LEU A 66 -3.98 2.57 -2.14
C LEU A 66 -4.48 1.20 -1.68
N LYS A 67 -4.65 0.99 -0.36
CA LYS A 67 -5.30 -0.22 0.22
C LYS A 67 -6.73 -0.43 -0.29
N ARG A 68 -7.51 0.63 -0.49
CA ARG A 68 -8.93 0.54 -0.89
C ARG A 68 -9.11 0.13 -2.35
N MET A 69 -8.04 0.14 -3.16
CA MET A 69 -8.09 -0.26 -4.56
C MET A 69 -7.90 -1.77 -4.77
N ILE A 70 -7.54 -2.53 -3.73
CA ILE A 70 -7.46 -3.99 -3.80
C ILE A 70 -8.87 -4.55 -3.53
N PRO A 71 -9.55 -5.14 -4.54
CA PRO A 71 -10.86 -5.76 -4.34
C PRO A 71 -10.73 -6.86 -3.26
N GLY A 72 -11.46 -6.72 -2.16
CA GLY A 72 -11.44 -7.65 -1.01
C GLY A 72 -10.83 -7.09 0.30
N TYR A 73 -10.23 -5.89 0.30
CA TYR A 73 -9.66 -5.24 1.49
C TYR A 73 -10.46 -4.01 2.00
N GLY A 74 -11.72 -3.88 1.54
CA GLY A 74 -12.67 -2.86 2.00
C GLY A 74 -13.32 -3.24 3.32
N ASP A 75 -13.55 -2.26 4.18
CA ASP A 75 -14.12 -2.38 5.53
C ASP A 75 -15.31 -3.37 5.55
N VAL A 76 -15.27 -4.36 6.44
CA VAL A 76 -16.32 -5.40 6.56
C VAL A 76 -17.69 -4.75 6.80
N ASN A 77 -17.72 -3.66 7.55
CA ASN A 77 -18.91 -2.84 7.81
C ASN A 77 -19.51 -2.25 6.52
N LEU A 78 -18.67 -1.86 5.56
CA LEU A 78 -19.13 -1.35 4.27
C LEU A 78 -19.87 -2.43 3.48
N ARG A 79 -19.50 -3.70 3.65
CA ARG A 79 -20.15 -4.81 2.95
C ARG A 79 -21.55 -5.07 3.48
N GLU A 80 -21.73 -5.05 4.80
CA GLU A 80 -23.06 -5.22 5.42
C GLU A 80 -23.98 -4.05 5.09
N GLU A 81 -23.47 -2.82 5.15
CA GLU A 81 -24.23 -1.61 4.79
C GLU A 81 -24.61 -1.62 3.30
N LEU A 82 -23.71 -2.05 2.41
CA LEU A 82 -24.02 -2.21 0.98
C LEU A 82 -25.07 -3.30 0.72
N ILE A 83 -25.05 -4.41 1.47
CA ILE A 83 -26.05 -5.47 1.34
C ILE A 83 -27.42 -4.96 1.78
N ALA A 84 -27.49 -4.31 2.94
CA ALA A 84 -28.74 -3.74 3.46
C ALA A 84 -29.30 -2.65 2.53
N LEU A 85 -28.44 -1.77 2.02
CA LEU A 85 -28.84 -0.73 1.07
C LEU A 85 -29.33 -1.33 -0.25
N ASN A 86 -28.68 -2.39 -0.74
CA ASN A 86 -29.13 -3.06 -1.97
C ASN A 86 -30.50 -3.72 -1.78
N GLU A 87 -30.76 -4.35 -0.63
CA GLU A 87 -32.07 -4.92 -0.31
C GLU A 87 -33.16 -3.84 -0.23
N GLU A 88 -32.85 -2.69 0.37
CA GLU A 88 -33.76 -1.55 0.41
C GLU A 88 -34.06 -1.04 -1.01
N VAL A 89 -33.03 -0.83 -1.84
CA VAL A 89 -33.18 -0.40 -3.25
C VAL A 89 -34.03 -1.38 -4.05
N ASP A 90 -33.79 -2.69 -3.93
CA ASP A 90 -34.58 -3.72 -4.61
C ASP A 90 -36.04 -3.68 -4.18
N SER A 91 -36.30 -3.47 -2.88
CA SER A 91 -37.67 -3.34 -2.35
C SER A 91 -38.39 -2.09 -2.88
N LEU A 92 -37.69 -0.96 -3.01
CA LEU A 92 -38.24 0.25 -3.61
C LEU A 92 -38.50 0.06 -5.10
N GLY A 93 -37.61 -0.63 -5.81
CA GLY A 93 -37.77 -0.95 -7.22
C GLY A 93 -39.04 -1.77 -7.49
N GLN A 94 -39.31 -2.78 -6.66
CA GLN A 94 -40.53 -3.59 -6.76
C GLN A 94 -41.80 -2.76 -6.52
N LYS A 95 -41.81 -1.92 -5.48
CA LYS A 95 -42.95 -1.03 -5.19
C LYS A 95 -43.21 -0.07 -6.35
N LEU A 96 -42.16 0.52 -6.90
CA LEU A 96 -42.26 1.44 -8.04
C LEU A 96 -42.82 0.73 -9.28
N GLN A 97 -42.36 -0.49 -9.55
CA GLN A 97 -42.85 -1.28 -10.69
C GLN A 97 -44.34 -1.65 -10.57
N ALA A 98 -44.78 -1.96 -9.34
CA ALA A 98 -46.19 -2.21 -9.05
C ALA A 98 -47.04 -0.95 -9.27
N GLU A 99 -46.59 0.21 -8.80
CA GLU A 99 -47.26 1.49 -9.01
C GLU A 99 -47.34 1.89 -10.49
N VAL A 100 -46.24 1.72 -11.23
CA VAL A 100 -46.21 1.98 -12.68
C VAL A 100 -47.21 1.07 -13.41
N SER A 101 -47.23 -0.22 -13.08
CA SER A 101 -48.15 -1.19 -13.70
C SER A 101 -49.62 -0.88 -13.38
N TYR A 102 -49.91 -0.48 -12.14
CA TYR A 102 -51.25 -0.06 -11.72
C TYR A 102 -51.70 1.20 -12.46
N SER A 103 -50.84 2.22 -12.50
CA SER A 103 -51.09 3.48 -13.22
C SER A 103 -51.32 3.25 -14.71
N GLU A 104 -50.53 2.36 -15.32
CA GLU A 104 -50.68 1.98 -16.74
C GLU A 104 -51.98 1.22 -16.99
N ALA A 105 -52.32 0.24 -16.15
CA ALA A 105 -53.58 -0.50 -16.26
C ALA A 105 -54.80 0.42 -16.07
N LEU A 106 -54.73 1.38 -15.14
CA LEU A 106 -55.75 2.39 -14.93
C LEU A 106 -55.88 3.30 -16.15
N ARG A 107 -54.76 3.77 -16.70
CA ARG A 107 -54.72 4.58 -17.92
C ARG A 107 -55.34 3.85 -19.10
N ARG A 108 -55.02 2.56 -19.32
CA ARG A 108 -55.60 1.72 -20.38
C ARG A 108 -57.12 1.55 -20.24
N ARG A 109 -57.62 1.38 -19.01
CA ARG A 109 -59.06 1.29 -18.75
C ARG A 109 -59.78 2.62 -18.99
N LEU A 110 -59.15 3.74 -18.63
CA LEU A 110 -59.70 5.09 -18.83
C LEU A 110 -59.59 5.59 -20.27
N SER A 111 -58.58 5.14 -21.04
CA SER A 111 -58.43 5.45 -22.47
C SER A 111 -59.37 4.64 -23.37
N GLY A 112 -60.13 3.69 -22.82
CA GLY A 112 -61.11 2.90 -23.56
C GLY A 112 -60.50 1.81 -24.45
N GLU A 113 -59.22 1.47 -24.27
CA GLU A 113 -58.53 0.39 -25.00
C GLU A 113 -58.86 -1.00 -24.43
N VAL A 114 -60.10 -1.21 -23.97
CA VAL A 114 -60.58 -2.56 -23.68
C VAL A 114 -60.92 -3.19 -25.04
N GLU A 115 -59.95 -3.93 -25.55
CA GLU A 115 -60.04 -4.81 -26.70
C GLU A 115 -61.41 -5.50 -26.72
N LYS A 116 -62.20 -5.18 -27.74
CA LYS A 116 -63.47 -5.86 -28.02
C LYS A 116 -63.14 -7.33 -28.27
N ALA A 117 -63.75 -8.21 -27.46
CA ALA A 117 -63.81 -9.64 -27.67
C ALA A 117 -64.40 -10.01 -29.05
#